data_AF-A0A257MXV3-F1
#
_entry.id   AF-A0A257MXV3-F1
#
_cell.length_a   1.000
_cell.length_b   1.000
_cell.length_c   1.000
_cell.angle_alpha   90.00
_cell.angle_beta   90.00
_cell.angle_gamma   90.00
#
_symmetry.space_group_name_H-M   'P 1'
#
loop_
_entity.id
_entity.type
_entity.pdbx_description
1 polymer ?
#
loop_
_entity_poly.entity_id
_entity_poly.type
_entity_poly.pdbx_seq_one_letter_code
_entity_poly.pdbx_strand_id
1 'polypeptide(L)'
;MRKIPVLGALLLTACVTINIYFPAAAAEKAADEIIKDIQGITPQKTEPKPKASLTDWQMTAFKLLDSALNVVVSPAQAEEANLNIDSPAIRQLRATMESRFAALRPFYAAGFIGIQADGFLAVRDAASVPLKDRNQVNKLVAAENADRNSLYQAIANANGHPEWATQIKSTFAARWVSNAQAGWWYQSSGSWKQK
;
A
#
# COMPACT_ATOMS: atom_id res chain seq x y z
N MET A 1 54.58 -30.67 -23.17
CA MET A 1 53.62 -31.78 -22.93
C MET A 1 53.64 -32.03 -21.43
N ARG A 2 52.57 -31.95 -20.62
CA ARG A 2 51.12 -32.12 -20.78
C ARG A 2 50.43 -31.19 -19.77
N LYS A 3 49.36 -30.53 -20.21
CA LYS A 3 48.34 -29.86 -19.38
C LYS A 3 47.49 -30.97 -18.69
N ILE A 4 46.80 -30.80 -17.57
CA ILE A 4 45.73 -29.86 -17.20
C ILE A 4 45.56 -29.96 -15.67
N PRO A 5 45.53 -28.86 -14.89
CA PRO A 5 45.20 -28.93 -13.46
C PRO A 5 43.69 -29.10 -13.26
N VAL A 6 43.38 -29.95 -12.30
CA VAL A 6 42.06 -30.22 -11.73
C VAL A 6 41.51 -28.92 -11.12
N LEU A 7 40.62 -28.22 -11.84
CA LEU A 7 39.75 -27.21 -11.23
C LEU A 7 38.59 -26.91 -12.20
N GLY A 8 37.44 -27.54 -11.98
CA GLY A 8 36.31 -27.36 -12.90
C GLY A 8 35.09 -28.17 -12.55
N ALA A 9 34.74 -28.24 -11.26
CA ALA A 9 33.46 -28.79 -10.84
C ALA A 9 32.94 -27.97 -9.66
N LEU A 10 32.15 -26.93 -9.98
CA LEU A 10 31.14 -26.36 -9.08
C LEU A 10 30.14 -25.59 -9.96
N LEU A 11 29.33 -26.36 -10.67
CA LEU A 11 28.04 -25.90 -11.19
C LEU A 11 27.13 -25.66 -9.98
N LEU A 12 27.17 -24.45 -9.42
CA LEU A 12 26.17 -24.02 -8.46
C LEU A 12 24.86 -23.76 -9.22
N THR A 13 24.06 -24.81 -9.39
CA THR A 13 22.67 -24.68 -9.78
C THR A 13 21.94 -23.99 -8.64
N ALA A 14 21.85 -22.65 -8.69
CA ALA A 14 21.01 -21.90 -7.78
C ALA A 14 19.56 -22.34 -8.01
N CYS A 15 19.02 -23.13 -7.08
CA CYS A 15 17.58 -23.26 -6.93
C CYS A 15 17.07 -21.85 -6.56
N VAL A 16 16.64 -21.08 -7.55
CA VAL A 16 15.83 -19.89 -7.29
C VAL A 16 14.53 -20.42 -6.70
N THR A 17 14.39 -20.31 -5.38
CA THR A 17 13.11 -20.40 -4.71
C THR A 17 12.30 -19.21 -5.22
N ILE A 18 11.58 -19.38 -6.34
CA ILE A 18 10.61 -18.39 -6.78
C ILE A 18 9.60 -18.35 -5.64
N ASN A 19 9.69 -17.33 -4.80
CA ASN A 19 8.84 -17.17 -3.65
C ASN A 19 7.46 -16.74 -4.17
N ILE A 20 6.62 -17.71 -4.54
CA ILE A 20 5.22 -17.50 -4.96
C ILE A 20 4.35 -17.17 -3.73
N TYR A 21 4.84 -16.31 -2.84
CA TYR A 21 4.09 -15.85 -1.67
C TYR A 21 3.57 -14.43 -1.93
N PHE A 22 2.40 -14.13 -1.36
CA PHE A 22 1.80 -12.82 -1.46
C PHE A 22 2.74 -11.74 -0.87
N PRO A 23 3.13 -10.70 -1.64
CA PRO A 23 4.08 -9.69 -1.18
C PRO A 23 3.40 -8.66 -0.24
N ALA A 24 3.15 -9.08 1.00
CA ALA A 24 2.36 -8.31 1.97
C ALA A 24 2.89 -6.89 2.22
N ALA A 25 4.21 -6.72 2.37
CA ALA A 25 4.82 -5.41 2.60
C ALA A 25 4.62 -4.46 1.39
N ALA A 26 4.75 -4.98 0.17
CA ALA A 26 4.47 -4.20 -1.03
C ALA A 26 2.98 -3.86 -1.16
N ALA A 27 2.09 -4.78 -0.77
CA ALA A 27 0.65 -4.51 -0.70
C ALA A 27 0.29 -3.42 0.32
N GLU A 28 0.94 -3.41 1.48
CA GLU A 28 0.74 -2.34 2.48
C GLU A 28 1.20 -0.98 1.96
N LYS A 29 2.38 -0.93 1.32
CA LYS A 29 2.92 0.29 0.72
C LYS A 29 2.03 0.81 -0.41
N ALA A 30 1.62 -0.07 -1.32
CA ALA A 30 0.70 0.23 -2.40
C ALA A 30 -0.65 0.74 -1.87
N ALA A 31 -1.19 0.10 -0.84
CA ALA A 31 -2.44 0.51 -0.21
C ALA A 31 -2.32 1.90 0.41
N ASP A 32 -1.24 2.17 1.14
CA ASP A 32 -0.99 3.50 1.71
C ASP A 32 -0.92 4.59 0.65
N GLU A 33 -0.17 4.35 -0.42
CA GLU A 33 -0.04 5.31 -1.52
C GLU A 33 -1.41 5.61 -2.14
N ILE A 34 -2.12 4.56 -2.57
CA ILE A 34 -3.43 4.71 -3.21
C ILE A 34 -4.44 5.39 -2.27
N ILE A 35 -4.48 5.00 -1.00
CA ILE A 35 -5.42 5.56 -0.03
C ILE A 35 -5.13 7.05 0.21
N LYS A 36 -3.86 7.43 0.38
CA LYS A 36 -3.46 8.82 0.59
C LYS A 36 -3.80 9.67 -0.62
N ASP A 37 -3.55 9.17 -1.83
CA ASP A 37 -3.91 9.85 -3.07
C ASP A 37 -5.42 10.05 -3.18
N ILE A 38 -6.24 9.00 -3.00
CA ILE A 38 -7.70 9.10 -3.05
C ILE A 38 -8.23 10.11 -2.03
N GLN A 39 -7.64 10.14 -0.83
CA GLN A 39 -8.07 11.06 0.21
C GLN A 39 -7.54 12.49 0.04
N GLY A 40 -6.65 12.73 -0.94
CA GLY A 40 -5.93 13.99 -1.09
C GLY A 40 -5.04 14.30 0.11
N ILE A 41 -4.58 13.28 0.84
CA ILE A 41 -3.56 13.42 1.88
C ILE A 41 -2.23 13.52 1.15
N THR A 42 -1.88 14.73 0.71
CA THR A 42 -0.53 15.00 0.26
C THR A 42 0.37 14.69 1.45
N PRO A 43 1.31 13.72 1.36
CA PRO A 43 2.36 13.66 2.36
C PRO A 43 2.98 15.04 2.33
N GLN A 44 2.96 15.76 3.46
CA GLN A 44 3.75 16.97 3.60
C GLN A 44 5.13 16.56 3.14
N LYS A 45 5.53 17.07 1.96
CA LYS A 45 6.84 16.81 1.39
C LYS A 45 7.77 17.24 2.49
N THR A 46 8.30 16.25 3.21
CA THR A 46 9.31 16.51 4.20
C THR A 46 10.43 16.96 3.32
N GLU A 47 10.63 18.28 3.23
CA GLU A 47 11.87 18.83 2.72
C GLU A 47 12.96 17.96 3.33
N PRO A 48 13.84 17.38 2.51
CA PRO A 48 14.91 16.57 3.05
C PRO A 48 15.57 17.43 4.12
N LYS A 49 15.43 17.01 5.40
CA LYS A 49 16.18 17.63 6.50
C LYS A 49 17.61 17.73 5.97
N PRO A 50 18.26 18.90 6.09
CA PRO A 50 19.61 19.06 5.59
C PRO A 50 20.40 17.87 6.09
N LYS A 51 20.83 17.00 5.16
CA LYS A 51 21.75 15.93 5.51
C LYS A 51 22.89 16.64 6.20
N ALA A 52 23.18 16.28 7.45
CA ALA A 52 24.36 16.76 8.12
C ALA A 52 25.52 16.56 7.14
N SER A 53 26.06 17.68 6.64
CA SER A 53 27.17 17.67 5.71
C SER A 53 28.37 17.17 6.50
N LEU A 54 28.73 15.91 6.29
CA LEU A 54 30.00 15.39 6.76
C LEU A 54 31.10 16.09 5.95
N THR A 55 32.13 16.57 6.63
CA THR A 55 33.30 17.17 5.96
C THR A 55 33.97 16.12 5.06
N ASP A 56 34.59 16.52 3.95
CA ASP A 56 35.13 15.62 2.90
C ASP A 56 36.02 14.48 3.44
N TRP A 57 36.75 14.71 4.53
CA TRP A 57 37.60 13.70 5.18
C TRP A 57 36.80 12.61 5.92
N GLN A 58 35.64 12.96 6.51
CA GLN A 58 34.73 12.01 7.15
C GLN A 58 34.06 11.13 6.10
N MET A 59 33.65 11.71 4.97
CA MET A 59 33.09 10.98 3.82
C MET A 59 34.08 9.97 3.24
N THR A 60 35.38 10.32 3.19
CA THR A 60 36.43 9.43 2.68
C THR A 60 36.69 8.26 3.64
N ALA A 61 36.74 8.53 4.95
CA ALA A 61 36.90 7.48 5.97
C ALA A 61 35.71 6.51 5.99
N PHE A 62 34.47 7.02 5.88
CA PHE A 62 33.27 6.19 5.79
C PHE A 62 33.24 5.32 4.53
N LYS A 63 33.65 5.85 3.37
CA LYS A 63 33.68 5.07 2.11
C LYS A 63 34.69 3.93 2.14
N LEU A 64 35.85 4.14 2.77
CA LEU A 64 36.87 3.09 2.92
C LEU A 64 36.39 1.99 3.88
N LEU A 65 35.76 2.38 4.99
CA LEU A 65 35.17 1.43 5.93
C LEU A 65 34.02 0.64 5.31
N ASP A 66 33.12 1.30 4.58
CA ASP A 66 31.98 0.66 3.89
C ASP A 66 32.45 -0.28 2.77
N SER A 67 33.48 0.10 2.01
CA SER A 67 34.09 -0.78 1.01
C SER A 67 34.75 -2.01 1.64
N ALA A 68 35.39 -1.86 2.80
CA ALA A 68 35.97 -2.99 3.53
C ALA A 68 34.88 -3.93 4.10
N LEU A 69 33.75 -3.39 4.58
CA LEU A 69 32.62 -4.21 5.02
C LEU A 69 31.90 -4.92 3.87
N ASN A 70 31.72 -4.27 2.71
CA ASN A 70 31.04 -4.85 1.54
C ASN A 70 31.80 -6.03 0.89
N VAL A 71 33.12 -6.15 1.14
CA VAL A 71 33.91 -7.32 0.74
C VAL A 71 33.60 -8.55 1.62
N VAL A 72 33.17 -8.32 2.86
CA VAL A 72 32.88 -9.39 3.83
C VAL A 72 31.38 -9.73 3.87
N VAL A 73 30.52 -8.74 3.66
CA VAL A 73 29.06 -8.90 3.65
C VAL A 73 28.56 -8.33 2.32
N SER A 74 28.31 -9.20 1.34
CA SER A 74 27.58 -8.76 0.15
C SER A 74 26.24 -8.18 0.61
N PRO A 75 25.86 -6.96 0.21
CA PRO A 75 24.54 -6.45 0.51
C PRO A 75 23.56 -7.39 -0.19
N ALA A 76 22.86 -8.20 0.59
CA ALA A 76 21.68 -8.90 0.14
C ALA A 76 20.64 -7.81 -0.15
N GLN A 77 20.70 -7.25 -1.36
CA GLN A 77 19.63 -6.47 -1.93
C GLN A 77 18.47 -7.44 -2.08
N ALA A 78 17.64 -7.54 -1.04
CA ALA A 78 16.35 -8.18 -1.14
C ALA A 78 15.57 -7.35 -2.16
N GLU A 79 15.44 -7.87 -3.38
CA GLU A 79 14.60 -7.27 -4.40
C GLU A 79 13.16 -7.38 -3.89
N GLU A 80 12.68 -6.30 -3.26
CA GLU A 80 11.31 -6.22 -2.76
C GLU A 80 10.37 -6.46 -3.95
N ALA A 81 9.59 -7.54 -3.90
CA ALA A 81 8.59 -7.83 -4.90
C ALA A 81 7.60 -6.67 -4.97
N ASN A 82 7.69 -5.84 -6.02
CA ASN A 82 6.83 -4.68 -6.19
C ASN A 82 5.49 -5.10 -6.82
N LEU A 83 4.38 -4.67 -6.21
CA LEU A 83 3.07 -4.78 -6.85
C LEU A 83 2.92 -3.69 -7.91
N ASN A 84 2.57 -4.09 -9.12
CA ASN A 84 2.15 -3.18 -10.16
C ASN A 84 0.79 -2.56 -9.80
N ILE A 85 0.80 -1.24 -9.60
CA ILE A 85 -0.39 -0.42 -9.33
C ILE A 85 -0.67 0.62 -10.42
N ASP A 86 0.02 0.54 -11.54
CA ASP A 86 -0.01 1.51 -12.63
C ASP A 86 -0.61 0.94 -13.92
N SER A 87 -1.51 -0.05 -13.81
CA SER A 87 -2.28 -0.48 -14.97
C SER A 87 -3.33 0.58 -15.35
N PRO A 88 -3.75 0.66 -16.63
CA PRO A 88 -4.82 1.59 -17.05
C PRO A 88 -6.12 1.42 -16.23
N ALA A 89 -6.48 0.17 -15.90
CA ALA A 89 -7.66 -0.13 -15.10
C ALA A 89 -7.53 0.41 -13.66
N ILE A 90 -6.36 0.22 -13.03
CA ILE A 90 -6.11 0.72 -11.67
C ILE A 90 -6.12 2.25 -11.64
N ARG A 91 -5.49 2.90 -12.62
CA ARG A 91 -5.52 4.38 -12.73
C ARG A 91 -6.94 4.92 -12.87
N GLN A 92 -7.76 4.30 -13.70
CA GLN A 92 -9.15 4.71 -13.90
C GLN A 92 -9.98 4.59 -12.60
N LEU A 93 -9.79 3.49 -11.87
CA LEU A 93 -10.45 3.27 -10.59
C LEU A 93 -9.99 4.29 -9.55
N ARG A 94 -8.68 4.53 -9.41
CA ARG A 94 -8.11 5.56 -8.52
C ARG A 94 -8.72 6.94 -8.80
N ALA A 95 -8.76 7.36 -10.06
CA ALA A 95 -9.32 8.66 -10.45
C ALA A 95 -10.83 8.77 -10.13
N THR A 96 -11.57 7.68 -10.34
CA THR A 96 -13.02 7.63 -10.04
C THR A 96 -13.26 7.70 -8.53
N MET A 97 -12.48 6.97 -7.75
CA MET A 97 -12.54 6.98 -6.28
C MET A 97 -12.15 8.34 -5.71
N GLU A 98 -11.07 8.96 -6.21
CA GLU A 98 -10.62 10.30 -5.82
C GLU A 98 -11.71 11.36 -6.11
N SER A 99 -12.28 11.36 -7.32
CA SER A 99 -13.36 12.28 -7.67
C SER A 99 -14.58 12.12 -6.75
N ARG A 100 -14.94 10.88 -6.43
CA ARG A 100 -16.08 10.55 -5.57
C ARG A 100 -15.80 10.84 -4.10
N PHE A 101 -14.53 10.81 -3.67
CA PHE A 101 -14.13 11.09 -2.30
C PHE A 101 -14.55 12.50 -1.85
N ALA A 102 -14.51 13.51 -2.74
CA ALA A 102 -14.99 14.86 -2.43
C ALA A 102 -16.46 14.88 -1.94
N ALA A 103 -17.32 14.04 -2.52
CA ALA A 103 -18.72 13.90 -2.11
C ALA A 103 -18.90 13.06 -0.83
N LEU A 104 -17.96 12.16 -0.51
CA LEU A 104 -17.96 11.36 0.71
C LEU A 104 -17.49 12.14 1.94
N ARG A 105 -16.56 13.09 1.77
CA ARG A 105 -15.98 13.92 2.85
C ARG A 105 -17.00 14.50 3.85
N PRO A 106 -18.09 15.17 3.43
CA PRO A 106 -19.06 15.72 4.39
C PRO A 106 -19.74 14.63 5.24
N PHE A 107 -19.96 13.43 4.68
CA PHE A 107 -20.57 12.32 5.41
C PHE A 107 -19.60 11.67 6.41
N TYR A 108 -18.31 11.62 6.10
CA TYR A 108 -17.28 11.25 7.08
C TYR A 108 -17.20 12.25 8.22
N ALA A 109 -17.16 13.55 7.89
CA ALA A 109 -17.06 14.63 8.88
C ALA A 109 -18.28 14.66 9.83
N ALA A 110 -19.48 14.39 9.30
CA ALA A 110 -20.71 14.27 10.09
C ALA A 110 -20.81 12.95 10.88
N GLY A 111 -19.89 12.00 10.65
CA GLY A 111 -19.91 10.68 11.27
C GLY A 111 -21.03 9.75 10.78
N PHE A 112 -21.70 10.10 9.69
CA PHE A 112 -22.78 9.29 9.11
C PHE A 112 -22.27 8.00 8.48
N ILE A 113 -21.05 8.04 7.95
CA ILE A 113 -20.37 6.87 7.41
C ILE A 113 -19.13 6.53 8.22
N GLY A 114 -18.71 5.28 8.15
CA GLY A 114 -17.48 4.81 8.75
C GLY A 114 -16.90 3.61 8.01
N ILE A 115 -15.66 3.29 8.34
CA ILE A 115 -14.91 2.18 7.75
C ILE A 115 -15.17 0.92 8.57
N GLN A 116 -15.74 -0.11 7.95
CA GLN A 116 -15.95 -1.42 8.56
C GLN A 116 -14.63 -2.17 8.75
N ALA A 117 -14.65 -3.23 9.55
CA ALA A 117 -13.45 -4.05 9.82
C ALA A 117 -12.88 -4.72 8.55
N ASP A 118 -13.70 -4.92 7.52
CA ASP A 118 -13.31 -5.49 6.23
C ASP A 118 -12.85 -4.44 5.22
N GLY A 119 -12.72 -3.17 5.64
CA GLY A 119 -12.22 -2.09 4.80
C GLY A 119 -13.26 -1.44 3.91
N PHE A 120 -14.52 -1.85 3.94
CA PHE A 120 -15.60 -1.19 3.20
C PHE A 120 -16.27 -0.10 4.01
N LEU A 121 -17.03 0.76 3.34
CA LEU A 121 -17.81 1.80 3.98
C LEU A 121 -19.20 1.30 4.35
N ALA A 122 -19.70 1.76 5.48
CA ALA A 122 -21.08 1.59 5.89
C ALA A 122 -21.66 2.92 6.35
N VAL A 123 -22.97 3.08 6.16
CA VAL A 123 -23.77 4.06 6.90
C VAL A 123 -23.93 3.52 8.32
N ARG A 124 -23.42 4.25 9.31
CA ARG A 124 -23.34 3.79 10.71
C ARG A 124 -24.69 3.79 11.39
N ASP A 125 -25.38 4.91 11.27
CA ASP A 125 -26.71 5.12 11.82
C ASP A 125 -27.56 5.81 10.75
N ALA A 126 -28.40 5.02 10.06
CA ALA A 126 -29.28 5.55 9.03
C ALA A 126 -30.33 6.53 9.59
N ALA A 127 -30.66 6.44 10.88
CA ALA A 127 -31.62 7.34 11.52
C ALA A 127 -31.02 8.74 11.69
N SER A 128 -29.71 8.85 11.96
CA SER A 128 -29.02 10.13 12.11
C SER A 128 -28.79 10.87 10.79
N VAL A 129 -28.94 10.20 9.63
CA VAL A 129 -28.79 10.84 8.32
C VAL A 129 -30.06 11.61 7.95
N PRO A 130 -29.97 12.92 7.62
CA PRO A 130 -31.12 13.71 7.15
C PRO A 130 -31.80 13.07 5.94
N LEU A 131 -33.14 13.10 5.91
CA LEU A 131 -33.94 12.44 4.86
C LEU A 131 -33.51 12.81 3.44
N LYS A 132 -33.16 14.08 3.20
CA LYS A 132 -32.69 14.59 1.91
C LYS A 132 -31.36 13.96 1.44
N ASP A 133 -30.53 13.51 2.37
CA ASP A 133 -29.17 13.02 2.11
C ASP A 133 -29.09 11.49 2.05
N ARG A 134 -30.10 10.77 2.56
CA ARG A 134 -30.11 9.29 2.67
C ARG A 134 -29.86 8.58 1.34
N ASN A 135 -30.53 9.00 0.28
CA ASN A 135 -30.35 8.40 -1.03
C ASN A 135 -28.95 8.64 -1.60
N GLN A 136 -28.40 9.83 -1.36
CA GLN A 136 -27.07 10.20 -1.83
C GLN A 136 -26.00 9.39 -1.09
N VAL A 137 -26.02 9.35 0.23
CA VAL A 137 -25.01 8.63 1.02
C VAL A 137 -25.00 7.13 0.70
N ASN A 138 -26.18 6.51 0.56
CA ASN A 138 -26.28 5.10 0.21
C ASN A 138 -25.68 4.79 -1.17
N LYS A 139 -25.95 5.65 -2.18
CA LYS A 139 -25.38 5.50 -3.52
C LYS A 139 -23.85 5.66 -3.51
N LEU A 140 -23.34 6.66 -2.78
CA LEU A 140 -21.91 6.91 -2.69
C LEU A 140 -21.16 5.77 -1.98
N VAL A 141 -21.72 5.25 -0.89
CA VAL A 141 -21.17 4.10 -0.15
C VAL A 141 -21.16 2.85 -1.03
N ALA A 142 -22.27 2.56 -1.72
CA ALA A 142 -22.34 1.41 -2.62
C ALA A 142 -21.33 1.51 -3.77
N ALA A 143 -21.22 2.68 -4.41
CA ALA A 143 -20.24 2.91 -5.47
C ALA A 143 -18.80 2.80 -4.96
N GLU A 144 -18.52 3.27 -3.74
CA GLU A 144 -17.18 3.14 -3.14
C GLU A 144 -16.78 1.70 -2.94
N ASN A 145 -17.68 0.91 -2.38
CA ASN A 145 -17.40 -0.49 -2.10
C ASN A 145 -17.24 -1.31 -3.39
N ALA A 146 -18.02 -0.98 -4.43
CA ALA A 146 -17.88 -1.58 -5.76
C ALA A 146 -16.51 -1.27 -6.39
N ASP A 147 -16.06 -0.01 -6.33
CA ASP A 147 -14.77 0.39 -6.87
C ASP A 147 -13.60 -0.16 -6.04
N ARG A 148 -13.71 -0.20 -4.71
CA ARG A 148 -12.71 -0.87 -3.85
C ARG A 148 -12.55 -2.34 -4.23
N ASN A 149 -13.65 -3.06 -4.40
CA ASN A 149 -13.60 -4.45 -4.81
C ASN A 149 -12.96 -4.63 -6.20
N SER A 150 -13.36 -3.79 -7.16
CA SER A 150 -12.79 -3.78 -8.52
C SER A 150 -11.30 -3.44 -8.51
N LEU A 151 -10.87 -2.53 -7.63
CA LEU A 151 -9.47 -2.14 -7.46
C LEU A 151 -8.63 -3.33 -6.98
N TYR A 152 -9.11 -4.08 -5.98
CA TYR A 152 -8.38 -5.25 -5.47
C TYR A 152 -8.21 -6.32 -6.54
N GLN A 153 -9.26 -6.58 -7.33
CA GLN A 153 -9.20 -7.48 -8.47
C GLN A 153 -8.26 -6.98 -9.57
N ALA A 154 -8.29 -5.68 -9.88
CA ALA A 154 -7.42 -5.09 -10.90
C ALA A 154 -5.94 -5.15 -10.50
N ILE A 155 -5.61 -4.92 -9.23
CA ILE A 155 -4.25 -5.09 -8.70
C ILE A 155 -3.83 -6.55 -8.81
N ALA A 156 -4.66 -7.50 -8.36
CA ALA A 156 -4.39 -8.93 -8.46
C ALA A 156 -4.09 -9.36 -9.91
N ASN A 157 -4.95 -8.95 -10.84
CA ASN A 157 -4.83 -9.26 -12.26
C ASN A 157 -3.60 -8.62 -12.91
N ALA A 158 -3.29 -7.36 -12.59
CA ALA A 158 -2.13 -6.64 -13.11
C ALA A 158 -0.79 -7.25 -12.67
N ASN A 159 -0.81 -8.03 -11.59
CA ASN A 159 0.33 -8.75 -11.05
C ASN A 159 0.35 -10.24 -11.46
N GLY A 160 -0.56 -10.69 -12.32
CA GLY A 160 -0.61 -12.08 -12.78
C GLY A 160 -1.10 -13.08 -11.73
N HIS A 161 -1.65 -12.60 -10.61
CA HIS A 161 -2.09 -13.42 -9.48
C HIS A 161 -3.54 -13.05 -9.06
N PRO A 162 -4.57 -13.40 -9.86
CA PRO A 162 -5.97 -13.13 -9.52
C PRO A 162 -6.39 -13.66 -8.15
N GLU A 163 -5.76 -14.74 -7.70
CA GLU A 163 -5.97 -15.36 -6.39
C GLU A 163 -5.57 -14.46 -5.22
N TRP A 164 -4.71 -13.45 -5.44
CA TRP A 164 -4.30 -12.50 -4.39
C TRP A 164 -5.38 -11.49 -4.02
N ALA A 165 -6.49 -11.40 -4.76
CA ALA A 165 -7.53 -10.39 -4.53
C ALA A 165 -8.04 -10.38 -3.08
N THR A 166 -8.16 -11.55 -2.43
CA THR A 166 -8.59 -11.65 -1.03
C THR A 166 -7.52 -11.16 -0.07
N GLN A 167 -6.25 -11.52 -0.26
CA GLN A 167 -5.15 -10.99 0.57
C GLN A 167 -5.00 -9.47 0.38
N ILE A 168 -5.10 -8.99 -0.86
CA ILE A 168 -5.08 -7.54 -1.17
C ILE A 168 -6.22 -6.83 -0.43
N LYS A 169 -7.45 -7.35 -0.50
CA LYS A 169 -8.59 -6.79 0.27
C LYS A 169 -8.27 -6.71 1.75
N SER A 170 -7.76 -7.79 2.35
CA SER A 170 -7.43 -7.85 3.77
C SER A 170 -6.36 -6.82 4.16
N THR A 171 -5.31 -6.68 3.35
CA THR A 171 -4.26 -5.67 3.56
C THR A 171 -4.84 -4.25 3.47
N PHE A 172 -5.60 -3.96 2.41
CA PHE A 172 -6.23 -2.65 2.25
C PHE A 172 -7.22 -2.33 3.37
N ALA A 173 -7.94 -3.32 3.90
CA ALA A 173 -8.85 -3.11 5.02
C ALA A 173 -8.14 -2.53 6.25
N ALA A 174 -7.02 -3.15 6.64
CA ALA A 174 -6.19 -2.64 7.72
C ALA A 174 -5.64 -1.24 7.39
N ARG A 175 -5.19 -1.01 6.14
CA ARG A 175 -4.64 0.30 5.74
C ARG A 175 -5.70 1.40 5.68
N TRP A 176 -6.94 1.12 5.28
CA TRP A 176 -8.04 2.09 5.30
C TRP A 176 -8.34 2.58 6.72
N VAL A 177 -8.38 1.66 7.69
CA VAL A 177 -8.56 2.01 9.10
C VAL A 177 -7.35 2.76 9.66
N SER A 178 -6.14 2.36 9.27
CA SER A 178 -4.90 3.03 9.69
C SER A 178 -4.82 4.48 9.19
N ASN A 179 -5.21 4.72 7.94
CA ASN A 179 -5.23 6.02 7.28
C ASN A 179 -6.57 6.78 7.48
N ALA A 180 -7.44 6.34 8.40
CA ALA A 180 -8.60 7.12 8.78
C ALA A 180 -8.15 8.46 9.41
N GLN A 181 -8.78 9.57 9.01
CA GLN A 181 -8.47 10.88 9.57
C GLN A 181 -9.07 11.04 10.97
N ALA A 182 -8.51 11.96 11.78
CA ALA A 182 -9.02 12.26 13.11
C ALA A 182 -10.52 12.60 13.06
N GLY A 183 -11.30 12.07 14.00
CA GLY A 183 -12.74 12.26 14.05
C GLY A 183 -13.54 11.31 13.15
N TRP A 184 -12.90 10.54 12.26
CA TRP A 184 -13.61 9.55 11.46
C TRP A 184 -13.92 8.29 12.25
N TRP A 185 -15.02 7.64 11.88
CA TRP A 185 -15.44 6.42 12.52
C TRP A 185 -14.94 5.18 11.79
N TYR A 186 -14.51 4.18 12.56
CA TYR A 186 -14.09 2.89 12.06
C TYR A 186 -14.55 1.77 13.01
N GLN A 187 -14.69 0.56 12.50
CA GLN A 187 -15.08 -0.60 13.30
C GLN A 187 -13.84 -1.32 13.81
N SER A 188 -13.82 -1.63 15.11
CA SER A 188 -12.77 -2.40 15.78
C SER A 188 -13.42 -3.35 16.78
N SER A 189 -13.13 -4.65 16.66
CA SER A 189 -13.73 -5.69 17.52
C SER A 189 -15.26 -5.64 17.56
N GLY A 190 -15.88 -5.47 16.38
CA GLY A 190 -17.34 -5.40 16.24
C GLY A 190 -17.98 -4.05 16.63
N SER A 191 -17.25 -3.17 17.31
CA SER A 191 -17.79 -1.87 17.78
C SER A 191 -17.28 -0.70 16.95
N TRP A 192 -18.09 0.35 16.81
CA TRP A 192 -17.68 1.62 16.21
C TRP A 192 -16.80 2.42 17.17
N LYS A 193 -15.65 2.88 16.69
CA LYS A 193 -14.71 3.77 17.39
C LYS A 193 -14.45 4.99 16.53
N GLN A 194 -14.08 6.09 17.17
CA GLN A 194 -13.64 7.30 16.50
C GLN A 194 -12.12 7.40 16.56
N LYS A 195 -11.50 7.83 15.46
CA LYS A 195 -10.05 7.98 15.34
C LYS A 195 -9.54 9.23 16.04
#